data_AF-A0A845QPU5-F1
#
_entry.id   AF-A0A845QPU5-F1
#
_cell.length_a   1.000
_cell.length_b   1.000
_cell.length_c   1.000
_cell.angle_alpha   90.00
_cell.angle_beta   90.00
_cell.angle_gamma   90.00
#
_symmetry.space_group_name_H-M   'P 1'
#
loop_
_entity.id
_entity.type
_entity.pdbx_description
1 polymer ?
#
loop_
_entity_poly.entity_id
_entity_poly.type
_entity_poly.pdbx_seq_one_letter_code
_entity_poly.pdbx_strand_id
1 'polypeptide(L)' 'MQKKLHAECPTYLELELTNNEISMINGKELNKEGVEHVINYLGQEVDVKAEDVFEKVQMLNTVNGVVTLKLYDGMVTAV' A
#
# COMPACT_ATOMS: atom_id res chain seq x y z
N MET A 1 3.22 27.27 -6.35
CA MET A 1 3.22 26.50 -5.09
C MET A 1 1.81 25.96 -4.85
N GLN A 2 1.48 24.82 -5.44
CA GLN A 2 0.26 24.10 -5.05
C GLN A 2 0.49 23.58 -3.63
N LYS A 3 -0.40 23.95 -2.71
CA LYS A 3 -0.32 23.63 -1.28
C LYS A 3 -0.37 22.11 -1.10
N LYS A 4 0.55 21.58 -0.29
CA LYS A 4 0.59 20.21 0.27
C LYS A 4 -0.60 19.93 1.21
N LEU A 5 -1.82 20.26 0.83
CA LEU A 5 -3.02 20.06 1.67
C LEU A 5 -3.39 18.57 1.82
N HIS A 6 -3.02 17.70 0.87
CA HIS A 6 -3.32 16.27 0.95
C HIS A 6 -2.33 15.44 1.78
N ALA A 7 -1.12 15.95 2.05
CA ALA A 7 -0.14 15.23 2.85
C ALA A 7 -0.56 15.03 4.33
N GLU A 8 -1.62 15.70 4.79
CA GLU A 8 -2.15 15.59 6.14
C GLU A 8 -3.15 14.42 6.32
N CYS A 9 -3.66 13.84 5.22
CA CYS A 9 -4.61 12.73 5.26
C CYS A 9 -3.90 11.41 4.89
N PRO A 10 -3.74 10.46 5.83
CA PRO A 10 -3.16 9.17 5.52
C PRO A 10 -4.06 8.35 4.59
N THR A 11 -3.43 7.62 3.68
CA THR A 11 -4.09 6.61 2.84
C THR A 11 -4.00 5.26 3.53
N TYR A 12 -5.11 4.52 3.60
CA TYR A 12 -5.14 3.17 4.15
C TYR A 12 -5.36 2.14 3.05
N LEU A 13 -4.58 1.06 3.10
CA LEU A 13 -4.70 -0.09 2.20
C LEU A 13 -4.93 -1.33 3.04
N GLU A 14 -6.06 -1.99 2.86
CA GLU A 14 -6.27 -3.36 3.32
C GLU A 14 -5.74 -4.30 2.23
N LEU A 15 -4.74 -5.11 2.57
CA LEU A 15 -4.08 -6.02 1.65
C LEU A 15 -4.37 -7.45 2.10
N GLU A 16 -4.88 -8.29 1.19
CA GLU A 16 -4.87 -9.72 1.41
C GLU A 16 -3.60 -10.32 0.80
N LEU A 17 -2.91 -11.13 1.60
CA LEU A 17 -1.68 -11.82 1.24
C LEU A 17 -1.97 -13.30 1.05
N THR A 18 -1.50 -13.84 -0.07
CA THR A 18 -1.47 -15.28 -0.34
C THR A 18 -0.06 -15.65 -0.76
N ASN A 19 0.58 -16.56 -0.02
CA ASN A 19 1.98 -16.95 -0.23
C ASN A 19 2.97 -15.75 -0.25
N ASN A 20 2.79 -14.79 0.66
CA ASN A 20 3.60 -13.58 0.79
C ASN A 20 3.48 -12.59 -0.40
N GLU A 21 2.50 -12.80 -1.29
CA GLU A 21 2.18 -11.87 -2.38
C GLU A 21 0.82 -11.21 -2.13
N ILE A 22 0.68 -9.96 -2.57
CA ILE A 22 -0.59 -9.23 -2.48
C ILE A 22 -1.54 -9.78 -3.56
N SER A 23 -2.61 -10.44 -3.13
CA SER A 23 -3.67 -10.96 -4.00
C SER A 23 -4.86 -10.01 -4.12
N MET A 24 -5.13 -9.21 -3.08
CA MET A 24 -6.24 -8.26 -3.07
C MET A 24 -5.88 -6.94 -2.41
N ILE A 25 -6.53 -5.86 -2.87
CA ILE A 25 -6.50 -4.54 -2.26
C ILE A 25 -7.93 -4.10 -1.97
N ASN A 26 -8.25 -3.74 -0.72
CA ASN A 26 -9.56 -3.27 -0.27
C ASN A 26 -10.72 -4.18 -0.75
N GLY A 27 -10.55 -5.49 -0.61
CA GLY A 27 -11.52 -6.51 -1.01
C GLY A 27 -11.66 -6.73 -2.52
N LYS A 28 -10.78 -6.18 -3.35
CA LYS A 28 -10.76 -6.42 -4.80
C LYS A 28 -9.54 -7.23 -5.21
N GLU A 29 -9.79 -8.35 -5.88
CA GLU A 29 -8.76 -9.17 -6.50
C GLU A 29 -8.16 -8.46 -7.72
N LEU A 30 -6.83 -8.42 -7.75
CA LEU A 30 -6.06 -7.75 -8.78
C LEU A 30 -4.89 -8.65 -9.19
N ASN A 31 -4.52 -8.60 -10.46
CA ASN A 31 -3.24 -9.17 -10.89
C ASN A 31 -2.08 -8.26 -10.44
N LYS A 32 -0.85 -8.75 -10.57
CA LYS A 32 0.37 -8.03 -10.13
C LYS A 32 0.47 -6.60 -10.69
N GLU A 33 0.19 -6.41 -11.99
CA GLU A 33 0.22 -5.08 -12.61
C GLU A 33 -0.86 -4.14 -12.05
N GLY A 34 -2.06 -4.68 -11.80
CA GLY A 34 -3.17 -3.94 -11.20
C GLY A 34 -2.87 -3.52 -9.76
N VAL A 35 -2.28 -4.41 -8.96
CA VAL A 35 -1.81 -4.12 -7.60
C VAL A 35 -0.82 -2.95 -7.62
N GLU A 36 0.22 -3.05 -8.45
CA GLU A 36 1.25 -2.01 -8.58
C GLU A 36 0.66 -0.67 -9.02
N HIS A 37 -0.25 -0.69 -10.01
CA HIS A 37 -0.91 0.52 -10.51
C HIS A 37 -1.75 1.21 -9.44
N VAL A 38 -2.55 0.44 -8.69
CA VAL A 38 -3.40 0.98 -7.62
C VAL A 38 -2.56 1.55 -6.49
N ILE A 39 -1.51 0.86 -6.05
CA ILE A 39 -0.64 1.35 -4.99
C ILE A 39 0.06 2.64 -5.44
N ASN A 40 0.61 2.68 -6.65
CA ASN A 40 1.25 3.89 -7.17
C ASN A 40 0.26 5.06 -7.28
N TYR A 41 -0.96 4.81 -7.76
CA TYR A 41 -1.99 5.85 -7.86
C TYR A 41 -2.36 6.42 -6.48
N LEU A 42 -2.59 5.56 -5.49
CA LEU A 42 -2.98 5.97 -4.14
C LEU A 42 -1.81 6.55 -3.33
N GLY A 43 -0.59 6.11 -3.62
CA GLY A 43 0.64 6.57 -2.97
C GLY A 43 1.13 7.93 -3.45
N GLN A 44 0.78 8.36 -4.67
CA GLN A 44 1.17 9.66 -5.23
C GLN A 44 0.81 10.86 -4.35
N GLU A 45 -0.37 10.83 -3.72
CA GLU A 45 -0.83 11.92 -2.85
C GLU A 45 -0.04 12.03 -1.54
N VAL A 46 0.64 10.94 -1.14
CA VAL A 46 1.38 10.82 0.12
C VAL A 46 2.87 10.52 -0.08
N ASP A 47 3.39 10.72 -1.30
CA ASP A 47 4.80 10.51 -1.67
C ASP A 47 5.32 9.08 -1.39
N VAL A 48 4.45 8.07 -1.51
CA VAL A 48 4.81 6.65 -1.34
C VAL A 48 4.79 5.94 -2.69
N LYS A 49 5.80 5.12 -2.96
CA LYS A 49 5.87 4.27 -4.16
C LYS A 49 5.39 2.85 -3.86
N ALA A 50 4.99 2.12 -4.89
CA ALA A 50 4.63 0.71 -4.75
C ALA A 50 5.76 -0.16 -4.20
N GLU A 51 7.01 0.15 -4.57
CA GLU A 51 8.21 -0.53 -4.06
C GLU A 51 8.30 -0.47 -2.53
N ASP A 52 8.04 0.69 -1.91
CA ASP A 52 8.07 0.87 -0.45
C ASP A 52 7.01 -0.01 0.24
N VAL A 53 5.85 -0.16 -0.39
CA VAL A 53 4.77 -1.02 0.09
C VAL A 53 5.14 -2.50 -0.02
N PHE A 54 5.70 -2.91 -1.17
CA PHE A 54 6.14 -4.29 -1.37
C PHE A 54 7.25 -4.69 -0.41
N GLU A 55 8.25 -3.82 -0.21
CA GLU A 55 9.31 -4.04 0.77
C GLU A 55 8.70 -4.18 2.18
N LYS A 56 7.77 -3.29 2.55
CA LYS A 56 7.11 -3.38 3.86
C LYS A 56 6.37 -4.70 4.04
N VAL A 57 5.61 -5.15 3.04
CA VAL A 57 4.89 -6.44 3.08
C VAL A 57 5.87 -7.60 3.26
N GLN A 58 6.97 -7.63 2.51
CA GLN A 58 7.99 -8.66 2.65
C GLN A 58 8.62 -8.67 4.05
N MET A 59 8.89 -7.49 4.63
CA MET A 59 9.45 -7.37 5.98
C MET A 59 8.52 -7.86 7.08
N LEU A 60 7.20 -7.85 6.87
CA LEU A 60 6.23 -8.34 7.86
C LEU A 60 6.26 -9.87 7.99
N ASN A 61 6.82 -10.60 7.01
CA ASN A 61 6.87 -12.06 6.98
C ASN A 61 5.50 -12.75 7.14
N THR A 62 4.42 -12.06 6.77
CA THR A 62 3.06 -12.61 6.81
C THR A 62 2.80 -13.42 5.55
N VAL A 63 2.83 -14.75 5.67
CA VAL A 63 2.67 -15.65 4.51
C VAL A 63 1.24 -15.64 3.97
N ASN A 64 0.22 -15.65 4.83
CA ASN A 64 -1.19 -15.59 4.45
C ASN A 64 -1.97 -14.73 5.44
N GLY A 65 -2.97 -14.00 4.97
CA GLY A 65 -3.89 -13.22 5.80
C GLY A 65 -4.07 -11.79 5.33
N VAL A 66 -4.72 -10.98 6.18
CA VAL A 66 -5.01 -9.58 5.87
C VAL A 66 -4.09 -8.67 6.67
N VAL A 67 -3.51 -7.68 6.00
CA VAL A 67 -2.67 -6.64 6.60
C VAL A 67 -3.22 -5.28 6.21
N THR A 68 -3.39 -4.39 7.18
CA THR A 68 -3.72 -2.99 6.90
C THR A 68 -2.46 -2.15 6.96
N LEU A 69 -2.16 -1.45 5.87
CA LEU A 69 -1.08 -0.49 5.79
C LEU A 69 -1.62 0.94 5.82
N LYS A 70 -0.92 1.81 6.55
CA LYS A 70 -1.12 3.25 6.56
C LYS A 70 0.06 3.92 5.83
N LEU A 71 -0.26 4.65 4.77
CA LEU A 71 0.65 5.41 3.92
C LEU A 71 0.52 6.90 4.23
N TYR A 72 1.63 7.58 4.52
CA TYR A 72 1.63 9.02 4.82
C TYR A 72 3.04 9.59 4.72
N ASP A 73 3.19 10.79 4.15
CA ASP A 73 4.46 11.56 4.14
C ASP A 73 5.71 10.73 3.80
N GLY A 74 5.63 9.91 2.75
CA GLY A 74 6.69 9.01 2.30
C GLY A 74 6.92 7.77 3.15
N MET A 75 6.05 7.47 4.11
CA MET A 75 6.16 6.34 5.03
C MET A 75 5.09 5.27 4.79
N VAL A 76 5.47 4.01 5.05
CA VAL A 76 4.60 2.84 5.05
C VAL A 76 4.65 2.15 6.42
N THR A 77 3.51 2.08 7.10
CA THR A 77 3.40 1.45 8.42
C THR A 77 2.29 0.41 8.43
N ALA A 78 2.48 -0.70 9.14
CA ALA A 78 1.41 -1.65 9.42
C ALA A 78 0.61 -1.17 10.63
N VAL A 79 -0.71 -1.37 10.60
CA VAL A 79 -1.66 -1.02 11.67
C VAL A 79 -2.06 -2.26 12.46
#